data_AF-A0A377ZNW3-F1
#
_entry.id   AF-A0A377ZNW3-F1
#
_cell.length_a   1.000
_cell.length_b   1.000
_cell.length_c   1.000
_cell.angle_alpha   90.00
_cell.angle_beta   90.00
_cell.angle_gamma   90.00
#
_symmetry.space_group_name_H-M   'P 1'
#
loop_
_entity.id
_entity.type
_entity.pdbx_description
1 polymer ?
#
loop_
_entity_poly.entity_id
_entity_poly.type
_entity_poly.pdbx_seq_one_letter_code
_entity_poly.pdbx_strand_id
1 'polypeptide(L)' 'MNADDALTMPVRGADERCISFGVDVGDYHLNRQQGETWLRVKGEKVLNVKEMPLTGQHNYSNALAALALADAAGLPRPAA' A
#
# COMPACT_ATOMS: atom_id res chain seq x y z
N MET A 1 1.89 -6.71 6.41
CA MET A 1 2.09 -6.02 7.70
C MET A 1 1.78 -4.54 7.50
N ASN A 2 1.23 -3.88 8.52
CA ASN A 2 1.10 -2.44 8.50
C ASN A 2 2.41 -1.82 9.03
N ALA A 3 3.14 -1.10 8.19
CA ALA A 3 4.40 -0.47 8.57
C ALA A 3 4.19 0.70 9.55
N ASP A 4 2.98 1.25 9.63
CA ASP A 4 2.62 2.31 10.58
C ASP A 4 2.21 1.76 11.96
N ASP A 5 2.02 0.43 12.10
CA ASP A 5 1.58 -0.20 13.35
C ASP A 5 2.45 -1.41 13.72
N ALA A 6 3.31 -1.19 14.71
CA ALA A 6 4.24 -2.18 15.24
C ALA A 6 3.56 -3.44 15.80
N LEU A 7 2.28 -3.38 16.22
CA LEU A 7 1.55 -4.55 16.71
C LEU A 7 1.19 -5.53 15.58
N THR A 8 1.31 -5.11 14.32
CA THR A 8 1.06 -5.96 13.16
C THR A 8 2.32 -6.69 12.67
N MET A 9 3.47 -6.43 13.29
CA MET A 9 4.73 -7.08 12.96
C MET A 9 4.78 -8.50 13.57
N PRO A 10 5.32 -9.51 12.87
CA PRO A 10 5.52 -10.84 13.40
C PRO A 10 6.38 -10.80 14.66
N VAL A 11 6.00 -11.60 15.66
CA VAL A 11 6.69 -11.68 16.96
C VAL A 11 8.16 -12.10 16.82
N ARG A 12 8.52 -12.78 15.73
CA ARG A 12 9.90 -13.22 15.42
C ARG A 12 10.69 -12.23 14.56
N GLY A 13 10.17 -11.03 14.33
CA GLY A 13 10.71 -10.06 13.38
C GLY A 13 10.20 -10.27 11.97
N ALA A 14 10.23 -9.21 11.17
CA ALA A 14 9.94 -9.27 9.74
C ALA A 14 11.05 -10.05 9.02
N ASP A 15 10.67 -10.95 8.11
CA ASP A 15 11.58 -11.58 7.16
C ASP A 15 11.25 -11.15 5.72
N GLU A 16 12.09 -11.51 4.76
CA GLU A 16 11.98 -11.09 3.35
C GLU A 16 10.67 -11.49 2.65
N ARG A 17 9.90 -12.42 3.24
CA ARG A 17 8.60 -12.84 2.70
C ARG A 17 7.46 -11.93 3.15
N CYS A 18 7.72 -11.05 4.11
CA CYS A 18 6.72 -10.16 4.66
C CYS A 18 6.48 -8.96 3.74
N ILE A 19 5.29 -8.87 3.14
CA ILE A 19 4.86 -7.70 2.37
C ILE A 19 4.31 -6.64 3.33
N SER A 20 4.82 -5.41 3.21
CA SER A 20 4.45 -4.28 4.06
C SER A 20 3.63 -3.23 3.31
N PHE A 21 2.66 -2.62 3.98
CA PHE A 21 1.94 -1.45 3.50
C PHE A 21 1.92 -0.36 4.56
N GLY A 22 1.89 0.92 4.16
CA GLY A 22 1.83 2.03 5.11
C GLY A 22 1.59 3.38 4.44
N VAL A 23 1.59 4.44 5.23
CA VAL A 23 1.40 5.81 4.74
C VAL A 23 2.67 6.30 4.06
N ASP A 24 3.76 6.36 4.80
CA ASP A 24 5.02 6.96 4.33
C ASP A 24 6.06 5.91 3.93
N VAL A 25 5.95 4.70 4.47
CA VAL A 25 6.93 3.62 4.33
C VAL A 25 6.27 2.26 4.07
N GLY A 26 7.01 1.37 3.43
CA GLY A 26 6.58 0.01 3.08
C GLY A 26 6.66 -0.27 1.58
N ASP A 27 6.53 -1.54 1.21
CA ASP A 27 6.50 -1.99 -0.18
C ASP A 27 5.34 -1.35 -0.95
N TYR A 28 4.24 -1.09 -0.23
CA TYR A 28 3.04 -0.39 -0.67
C TYR A 28 2.88 0.87 0.18
N HIS A 29 2.97 2.05 -0.41
CA HIS A 29 2.89 3.30 0.36
C HIS A 29 2.21 4.43 -0.40
N LEU A 30 1.83 5.49 0.33
CA LEU A 30 1.32 6.70 -0.30
C LEU A 30 2.47 7.59 -0.75
N ASN A 31 2.29 8.22 -1.90
CA ASN A 31 3.22 9.21 -2.39
C ASN A 31 2.52 10.52 -2.63
N ARG A 32 2.94 11.54 -1.88
CA ARG A 32 2.47 12.90 -2.04
C ARG A 32 3.44 13.66 -2.95
N GLN A 33 2.98 14.04 -4.13
CA GLN A 33 3.76 14.85 -5.07
C GLN A 33 2.86 15.89 -5.72
N GLN A 34 3.32 17.15 -5.76
CA GLN A 34 2.64 18.26 -6.43
C GLN A 34 1.17 18.44 -6.02
N GLY A 35 0.85 18.22 -4.74
CA GLY A 35 -0.51 18.34 -4.21
C GLY A 35 -1.43 17.14 -4.50
N GLU A 36 -0.91 16.09 -5.15
CA GLU A 36 -1.64 14.84 -5.37
C GLU A 36 -1.11 13.73 -4.47
N THR A 37 -1.99 12.77 -4.16
CA THR A 37 -1.62 11.56 -3.41
C THR A 37 -1.84 10.35 -4.31
N TRP A 38 -0.82 9.51 -4.40
CA TRP A 38 -0.83 8.32 -5.24
C TRP A 38 -0.63 7.09 -4.36
N LEU A 39 -1.34 6.00 -4.68
CA LEU A 39 -0.94 4.68 -4.23
C LEU A 39 0.33 4.30 -5.02
N ARG A 40 1.38 3.89 -4.32
CA ARG A 40 2.61 3.37 -4.93
C ARG A 40 2.91 1.96 -4.49
N VAL A 41 3.47 1.18 -5.40
CA VAL A 41 3.93 -0.18 -5.14
C VAL A 41 5.34 -0.34 -5.67
N LYS A 42 6.29 -0.73 -4.82
CA LYS A 42 7.70 -0.98 -5.17
C LYS A 42 8.32 0.17 -6.00
N GLY A 43 7.89 1.40 -5.75
CA GLY A 43 8.38 2.60 -6.42
C GLY A 43 7.52 3.10 -7.58
N GLU A 44 6.54 2.35 -8.07
CA GLU A 44 5.68 2.73 -9.19
C GLU A 44 4.35 3.33 -8.72
N LYS A 45 3.90 4.41 -9.37
CA LYS A 45 2.56 5.00 -9.12
C LYS A 45 1.52 4.13 -9.82
N VAL A 46 0.53 3.62 -9.07
CA VAL A 46 -0.48 2.69 -9.61
C VAL A 46 -1.88 3.29 -9.73
N LEU A 47 -2.27 4.18 -8.81
CA LEU A 47 -3.60 4.79 -8.80
C LEU A 47 -3.55 6.14 -8.08
N ASN A 48 -4.16 7.18 -8.64
CA ASN A 48 -4.32 8.44 -7.94
C ASN A 48 -5.51 8.32 -6.98
N VAL A 49 -5.37 8.77 -5.72
CA VAL A 49 -6.48 8.65 -4.75
C VAL A 49 -7.71 9.48 -5.15
N LYS A 50 -7.56 10.45 -6.07
CA LYS A 50 -8.69 11.20 -6.64
C LYS A 50 -9.64 10.32 -7.45
N GLU A 51 -9.17 9.18 -7.94
CA GLU A 51 -9.96 8.21 -8.69
C GLU A 51 -10.71 7.24 -7.76
N MET A 52 -10.41 7.26 -6.45
CA MET A 52 -11.07 6.41 -5.48
C MET A 52 -12.40 7.02 -5.02
N PRO A 53 -13.48 6.22 -4.93
CA PRO A 53 -14.75 6.68 -4.36
C PRO A 53 -14.67 6.86 -2.83
N LEU A 54 -13.72 6.18 -2.17
CA LEU A 54 -13.48 6.27 -0.74
C LEU A 54 -12.34 7.25 -0.46
N THR A 55 -12.59 8.23 0.40
CA THR A 55 -11.61 9.26 0.77
C THR A 55 -11.09 9.06 2.19
N GLY A 56 -9.92 9.64 2.48
CA GLY A 56 -9.30 9.59 3.81
C GLY A 56 -8.13 8.61 3.89
N GLN A 57 -7.15 8.95 4.72
CA GLN A 57 -5.86 8.26 4.80
C GLN A 57 -5.99 6.77 5.13
N HIS A 58 -6.88 6.41 6.07
CA HIS A 58 -7.12 5.01 6.43
C HIS A 58 -7.70 4.19 5.26
N ASN A 59 -8.54 4.80 4.42
CA ASN A 59 -9.10 4.14 3.24
C ASN A 59 -8.03 3.90 2.19
N TYR A 60 -7.08 4.84 2.05
CA TYR A 60 -5.94 4.66 1.16
C TYR A 60 -5.01 3.56 1.68
N SER A 61 -4.73 3.50 2.99
CA SER A 61 -3.97 2.40 3.59
C SER A 61 -4.67 1.05 3.42
N ASN A 62 -6.00 1.00 3.55
CA ASN A 62 -6.78 -0.22 3.28
C ASN A 62 -6.69 -0.64 1.81
N ALA A 63 -6.70 0.31 0.87
CA ALA A 63 -6.52 0.02 -0.54
C ALA A 63 -5.11 -0.54 -0.83
N LEU A 64 -4.06 0.00 -0.20
CA LEU A 64 -2.71 -0.56 -0.28
C LEU A 64 -2.65 -1.99 0.26
N ALA A 65 -3.30 -2.26 1.40
CA ALA A 65 -3.39 -3.60 1.96
C ALA A 65 -4.11 -4.59 1.02
N ALA A 66 -5.24 -4.19 0.46
CA ALA A 66 -6.00 -4.98 -0.50
C ALA A 66 -5.17 -5.26 -1.77
N LEU A 67 -4.44 -4.26 -2.26
CA LEU A 67 -3.58 -4.40 -3.42
C LEU A 67 -2.41 -5.37 -3.15
N ALA A 68 -1.79 -5.28 -1.98
CA ALA A 68 -0.74 -6.21 -1.56
C ALA A 68 -1.24 -7.67 -1.50
N LEU A 69 -2.45 -7.87 -0.99
CA LEU A 69 -3.09 -9.20 -0.95
C LEU A 69 -3.43 -9.72 -2.35
N ALA A 70 -3.96 -8.86 -3.22
CA ALA A 70 -4.28 -9.23 -4.60
C ALA A 70 -3.03 -9.67 -5.40
N ASP A 71 -1.94 -8.91 -5.28
CA ASP A 71 -0.65 -9.25 -5.86
C ASP A 71 -0.11 -10.58 -5.34
N ALA A 72 -0.15 -10.79 -4.01
CA ALA A 72 0.30 -12.03 -3.40
C ALA A 72 -0.53 -13.25 -3.83
N ALA A 73 -1.82 -13.03 -4.15
CA ALA A 73 -2.70 -14.04 -4.71
C ALA A 73 -2.52 -14.25 -6.23
N GLY A 74 -1.65 -13.48 -6.90
CA GLY A 74 -1.41 -13.58 -8.33
C GLY A 74 -2.52 -12.98 -9.20
N LEU A 75 -3.35 -12.09 -8.65
CA LEU A 75 -4.37 -11.40 -9.43
C LEU A 75 -3.71 -10.37 -10.37
N PRO A 76 -4.12 -10.30 -11.65
CA PRO A 76 -3.53 -9.37 -12.59
C PRO A 76 -3.89 -7.92 -12.23
N ARG A 77 -2.94 -7.02 -12.42
CA ARG A 77 -3.21 -5.58 -12.41
C ARG A 77 -3.71 -5.15 -13.78
N PRO A 78 -4.81 -4.39 -13.87
CA PRO A 78 -5.16 -3.72 -15.12
C PRO A 78 -3.98 -2.84 -15.55
N ALA A 79 -3.63 -2.89 -16.83
CA ALA A 79 -2.67 -1.94 -17.39
C ALA A 79 -3.30 -0.53 -17.34
N ALA A 80 -2.56 0.44 -16.81
CA ALA A 80 -2.94 1.86 -16.79
C ALA A 80 -2.90 2.48 -18.19
#